data_AF-A0A7W2FW81-F1
#
_entry.id   AF-A0A7W2FW81-F1
#
_cell.length_a   1.000
_cell.length_b   1.000
_cell.length_c   1.000
_cell.angle_alpha   90.00
_cell.angle_beta   90.00
_cell.angle_gamma   90.00
#
_symmetry.space_group_name_H-M   'P 1'
#
loop_
_entity.id
_entity.type
_entity.pdbx_description
1 polymer ?
#
loop_
_entity_poly.entity_id
_entity_poly.type
_entity_poly.pdbx_seq_one_letter_code
_entity_poly.pdbx_strand_id
1 'polypeptide(L)'
;MTKSTTETTSGQLYLNKDFSVELNYKFWTTKGARFTASSRLKKINRLSSYSIGFLSGYMIIIGLLSVFKLNNDQLIPSNQLGFITTGLSILILVFSQLESANDYALKADKFHNCALEIGELYNKLRYLKTNFKNEQEINSLAEELSIEYGNVLKKYENHEPIDFEYFKTSKNDYFKLSRLKVFKIQCEYYFKTKFLYHFLIIAPALIIYMILKW
;
A
#
# COMPACT_ATOMS: atom_id res chain seq x y z
N MET A 1 -4.59 -47.37 -2.63
CA MET A 1 -4.85 -45.92 -2.48
C MET A 1 -3.99 -45.18 -3.47
N THR A 2 -4.57 -44.81 -4.61
CA THR A 2 -3.93 -44.02 -5.67
C THR A 2 -3.70 -42.60 -5.13
N LYS A 3 -2.43 -42.21 -4.93
CA LYS A 3 -2.07 -40.82 -4.67
C LYS A 3 -2.52 -39.99 -5.87
N SER A 4 -3.53 -39.15 -5.68
CA SER A 4 -3.90 -38.10 -6.62
C SER A 4 -2.70 -37.17 -6.79
N THR A 5 -1.99 -37.29 -7.91
CA THR A 5 -0.97 -36.34 -8.35
C THR A 5 -1.69 -35.08 -8.82
N THR A 6 -2.08 -34.22 -7.87
CA THR A 6 -2.48 -32.85 -8.18
C THR A 6 -1.26 -32.14 -8.77
N GLU A 7 -1.28 -31.87 -10.07
CA GLU A 7 -0.23 -31.10 -10.74
C GLU A 7 -0.12 -29.72 -10.07
N THR A 8 1.00 -29.50 -9.36
CA THR A 8 1.29 -28.22 -8.72
C THR A 8 1.41 -27.12 -9.77
N THR A 9 0.61 -26.07 -9.65
CA THR A 9 0.68 -24.90 -10.54
C THR A 9 2.07 -24.26 -10.49
N SER A 10 2.46 -23.47 -11.51
CA SER A 10 3.83 -22.91 -11.58
C SER A 10 4.25 -22.10 -10.35
N GLY A 11 3.28 -21.55 -9.62
CA GLY A 11 3.50 -20.82 -8.36
C GLY A 11 3.70 -21.70 -7.13
N GLN A 12 3.51 -23.03 -7.22
CA GLN A 12 3.62 -24.00 -6.13
C GLN A 12 4.78 -24.98 -6.31
N LEU A 13 5.53 -24.88 -7.42
CA LEU A 13 6.67 -25.74 -7.74
C LEU A 13 7.79 -25.75 -6.69
N TYR A 14 7.82 -24.75 -5.78
CA TYR A 14 8.79 -24.70 -4.69
C TYR A 14 8.45 -25.63 -3.53
N LEU A 15 7.18 -26.04 -3.36
CA LEU A 15 6.73 -26.95 -2.30
C LEU A 15 7.16 -28.40 -2.52
N ASN A 16 7.53 -28.75 -3.76
CA ASN A 16 8.05 -30.06 -4.12
C ASN A 16 9.59 -30.14 -4.05
N LYS A 17 10.24 -29.10 -3.54
CA LYS A 17 11.70 -28.98 -3.44
C LYS A 17 12.13 -29.04 -1.98
N ASP A 18 13.43 -29.11 -1.74
CA ASP A 18 14.00 -29.14 -0.39
C ASP A 18 13.54 -27.95 0.43
N PHE A 19 13.40 -28.17 1.74
CA PHE A 19 12.89 -27.19 2.69
C PHE A 19 13.61 -25.83 2.58
N SER A 20 14.94 -25.84 2.40
CA SER A 20 15.73 -24.62 2.19
C SER A 20 15.32 -23.82 0.95
N VAL A 21 14.84 -24.47 -0.11
CA VAL A 21 14.34 -23.81 -1.34
C VAL A 21 12.99 -23.17 -1.09
N GLU A 22 12.08 -23.89 -0.43
CA GLU A 22 10.79 -23.36 0.00
C GLU A 22 10.96 -22.15 0.91
N LEU A 23 11.83 -22.25 1.91
CA LEU A 23 12.09 -21.19 2.88
C LEU A 23 12.67 -19.95 2.20
N ASN A 24 13.62 -20.13 1.29
CA ASN A 24 14.19 -19.02 0.52
C ASN A 24 13.13 -18.31 -0.33
N TYR A 25 12.19 -19.06 -0.92
CA TYR A 25 11.05 -18.48 -1.64
C TYR A 25 10.15 -17.67 -0.70
N LYS A 26 9.75 -18.25 0.45
CA LYS A 26 8.94 -17.57 1.48
C LYS A 26 9.58 -16.25 1.91
N PHE A 27 10.87 -16.26 2.25
CA PHE A 27 11.60 -15.06 2.63
C PHE A 27 11.55 -13.98 1.54
N TRP A 28 11.85 -14.37 0.30
CA TRP A 28 11.85 -13.44 -0.83
C TRP A 28 10.48 -12.81 -1.07
N THR A 29 9.42 -13.63 -1.13
CA THR A 29 8.07 -13.13 -1.39
C THR A 29 7.53 -12.28 -0.25
N THR A 30 7.73 -12.71 1.00
CA THR A 30 7.24 -11.97 2.16
C THR A 30 7.97 -10.63 2.27
N LYS A 31 9.31 -10.62 2.19
CA LYS A 31 10.09 -9.38 2.16
C LYS A 31 9.60 -8.43 1.07
N GLY A 32 9.39 -8.94 -0.15
CA GLY A 32 8.91 -8.15 -1.28
C GLY A 32 7.55 -7.51 -1.05
N ALA A 33 6.59 -8.27 -0.51
CA ALA A 33 5.27 -7.76 -0.16
C ALA A 33 5.34 -6.72 0.96
N ARG A 34 6.17 -6.92 1.98
CA ARG A 34 6.36 -5.98 3.11
C ARG A 34 6.96 -4.65 2.67
N PHE A 35 7.98 -4.65 1.79
CA PHE A 35 8.49 -3.41 1.20
C PHE A 35 7.44 -2.69 0.36
N THR A 36 6.60 -3.45 -0.34
CA THR A 36 5.49 -2.88 -1.13
C THR A 36 4.46 -2.23 -0.21
N ALA A 37 4.09 -2.87 0.89
CA ALA A 37 3.21 -2.31 1.92
C ALA A 37 3.76 -1.02 2.53
N SER A 38 5.04 -1.01 2.90
CA SER A 38 5.72 0.20 3.37
C SER A 38 5.63 1.34 2.35
N SER A 39 5.95 1.04 1.09
CA SER A 39 5.88 2.02 -0.01
C SER A 39 4.46 2.52 -0.26
N ARG A 40 3.46 1.65 -0.13
CA ARG A 40 2.03 2.00 -0.25
C ARG A 40 1.63 2.99 0.82
N LEU A 41 1.93 2.68 2.08
CA LEU A 41 1.53 3.50 3.22
C LEU A 41 2.26 4.84 3.25
N LYS A 42 3.54 4.92 2.84
CA LYS A 42 4.24 6.21 2.65
C LYS A 42 3.55 7.10 1.62
N LYS A 43 3.08 6.51 0.51
CA LYS A 43 2.31 7.24 -0.52
C LYS A 43 0.96 7.71 0.00
N ILE A 44 0.23 6.83 0.68
CA ILE A 44 -1.07 7.16 1.30
C ILE A 44 -0.89 8.31 2.30
N ASN A 45 0.09 8.23 3.21
CA ASN A 45 0.40 9.28 4.18
C ASN A 45 0.62 10.64 3.50
N ARG A 46 1.47 10.67 2.47
CA ARG A 46 1.78 11.91 1.73
C ARG A 46 0.54 12.47 1.01
N LEU A 47 -0.22 11.61 0.33
CA LEU A 47 -1.42 12.02 -0.41
C LEU A 47 -2.55 12.49 0.52
N SER A 48 -2.69 11.85 1.68
CA SER A 48 -3.62 12.25 2.73
C SER A 48 -3.28 13.64 3.25
N SER A 49 -2.03 13.88 3.64
CA SER A 49 -1.57 15.21 4.08
C SER A 49 -1.77 16.29 3.01
N TYR A 50 -1.50 15.96 1.74
CA TYR A 50 -1.75 16.87 0.63
C TYR A 50 -3.24 17.16 0.47
N SER A 51 -4.09 16.15 0.52
CA SER A 51 -5.54 16.31 0.38
C SER A 51 -6.10 17.22 1.48
N ILE A 52 -5.68 17.03 2.74
CA ILE A 52 -6.08 17.90 3.85
C ILE A 52 -5.62 19.33 3.59
N GLY A 53 -4.36 19.54 3.20
CA GLY A 53 -3.83 20.88 2.91
C GLY A 53 -4.57 21.58 1.76
N PHE A 54 -4.84 20.88 0.66
CA PHE A 54 -5.62 21.42 -0.46
C PHE A 54 -7.07 21.72 -0.06
N LEU A 55 -7.74 20.82 0.66
CA LEU A 55 -9.10 21.03 1.15
C LEU A 55 -9.19 22.26 2.07
N SER A 56 -8.23 22.43 2.99
CA SER A 56 -8.14 23.64 3.81
C SER A 56 -7.93 24.90 2.96
N GLY A 57 -7.05 24.85 1.96
CA GLY A 57 -6.85 25.94 1.00
C GLY A 57 -8.13 26.29 0.24
N TYR A 58 -8.88 25.30 -0.22
CA TYR A 58 -10.18 25.52 -0.89
C TYR A 58 -11.19 26.18 0.04
N MET A 59 -11.26 25.79 1.31
CA MET A 59 -12.17 26.45 2.26
C MET A 59 -11.83 27.93 2.45
N ILE A 60 -10.54 28.28 2.50
CA ILE A 60 -10.10 29.68 2.58
C ILE A 60 -10.50 30.43 1.30
N ILE A 61 -10.25 29.85 0.12
CA ILE A 61 -10.62 30.46 -1.17
C ILE A 61 -12.14 30.72 -1.22
N ILE A 62 -12.96 29.74 -0.87
CA ILE A 62 -14.42 29.90 -0.85
C ILE A 62 -14.83 30.99 0.14
N GLY A 63 -14.20 31.06 1.31
CA GLY A 63 -14.41 32.13 2.28
C GLY A 63 -14.11 33.51 1.69
N LEU A 64 -12.99 33.67 0.98
CA LEU A 64 -12.63 34.92 0.30
C LEU A 64 -13.62 35.27 -0.82
N LEU A 65 -14.05 34.30 -1.63
CA LEU A 65 -15.05 34.54 -2.68
C LEU A 65 -16.36 35.09 -2.11
N SER A 66 -16.80 34.56 -0.97
CA SER A 66 -17.98 35.04 -0.25
C SER A 66 -17.79 36.48 0.26
N VAL A 67 -16.64 36.79 0.87
CA VAL A 67 -16.34 38.14 1.40
C VAL A 67 -16.27 39.19 0.28
N PHE A 68 -15.61 38.88 -0.83
CA PHE A 68 -15.48 39.79 -1.96
C PHE A 68 -16.68 39.79 -2.90
N LYS A 69 -17.73 39.01 -2.61
CA LYS A 69 -18.94 38.86 -3.44
C LYS A 69 -18.60 38.54 -4.90
N LEU A 70 -17.59 37.69 -5.09
CA LEU A 70 -17.14 37.21 -6.40
C LEU A 70 -17.95 35.99 -6.87
N ASN A 71 -18.92 35.55 -6.07
CA ASN A 71 -19.87 34.49 -6.40
C ASN A 71 -21.08 35.08 -7.14
N ASN A 72 -21.61 34.34 -8.11
CA ASN A 72 -22.89 34.67 -8.70
C ASN A 72 -24.03 34.35 -7.70
N ASP A 73 -24.59 35.37 -7.07
CA ASP A 73 -25.67 35.24 -6.07
C ASP A 73 -26.96 34.58 -6.63
N GLN A 74 -27.11 34.48 -7.96
CA GLN A 74 -28.21 33.73 -8.59
C GLN A 74 -28.02 32.22 -8.50
N LEU A 75 -26.77 31.73 -8.42
CA LEU A 75 -26.46 30.30 -8.36
C LEU A 75 -26.54 29.75 -6.93
N ILE A 76 -25.96 30.47 -5.95
CA ILE A 76 -25.97 30.04 -4.55
C ILE A 76 -26.18 31.27 -3.64
N PRO A 77 -27.34 31.38 -2.98
CA PRO A 77 -27.59 32.43 -1.99
C PRO A 77 -26.55 32.43 -0.86
N SER A 78 -26.11 33.61 -0.42
CA SER A 78 -24.97 33.74 0.50
C SER A 78 -25.18 33.06 1.86
N ASN A 79 -26.42 32.99 2.35
CA ASN A 79 -26.80 32.27 3.57
C ASN A 79 -26.67 30.73 3.42
N GLN A 80 -27.02 30.18 2.26
CA GLN A 80 -26.81 28.75 1.97
C GLN A 80 -25.33 28.42 1.81
N LEU A 81 -24.57 29.32 1.17
CA LEU A 81 -23.12 29.19 1.03
C LEU A 81 -22.45 29.08 2.40
N GLY A 82 -22.77 29.98 3.34
CA GLY A 82 -22.21 29.96 4.69
C GLY A 82 -22.52 28.68 5.48
N PHE A 83 -23.74 28.14 5.33
CA PHE A 83 -24.12 26.86 5.95
C PHE A 83 -23.30 25.70 5.36
N ILE A 84 -23.23 25.61 4.03
CA ILE A 84 -22.48 24.55 3.32
C ILE A 84 -21.00 24.62 3.68
N THR A 85 -20.38 25.80 3.68
CA THR A 85 -18.96 25.95 3.98
C THR A 85 -18.64 25.58 5.42
N THR A 86 -19.51 25.95 6.36
CA THR A 86 -19.32 25.60 7.78
C THR A 86 -19.45 24.09 7.97
N GLY A 87 -20.49 23.48 7.38
CA GLY A 87 -20.68 22.03 7.43
C GLY A 87 -19.51 21.25 6.82
N LEU A 88 -19.02 21.66 5.64
CA LEU A 88 -17.87 21.04 4.98
C LEU A 88 -16.59 21.22 5.81
N SER A 89 -16.38 22.35 6.47
CA SER A 89 -15.22 22.57 7.34
C SER A 89 -15.19 21.59 8.51
N ILE A 90 -16.34 21.32 9.13
CA ILE A 90 -16.47 20.33 10.20
C ILE A 90 -16.15 18.93 9.67
N LEU A 91 -16.68 18.58 8.49
CA LEU A 91 -16.41 17.27 7.87
C LEU A 91 -14.92 17.11 7.50
N ILE A 92 -14.27 18.16 6.98
CA ILE A 92 -12.82 18.15 6.69
C ILE A 92 -12.02 17.96 7.98
N LEU A 93 -12.42 18.61 9.08
CA LEU A 93 -11.78 18.43 10.38
C LEU A 93 -11.89 16.98 10.87
N VAL A 94 -13.09 16.39 10.82
CA VAL A 94 -13.30 14.98 11.19
C VAL A 94 -12.48 14.06 10.29
N PHE A 95 -12.49 14.29 8.97
CA PHE A 95 -11.69 13.54 8.02
C PHE A 95 -10.19 13.62 8.35
N SER A 96 -9.67 14.81 8.65
CA SER A 96 -8.28 15.01 9.05
C SER A 96 -7.92 14.23 10.32
N GLN A 97 -8.81 14.17 11.30
CA GLN A 97 -8.57 13.40 12.52
C GLN A 97 -8.55 11.89 12.25
N LEU A 98 -9.49 11.38 11.45
CA LEU A 98 -9.54 9.97 11.07
C LEU A 98 -8.30 9.56 10.26
N GLU A 99 -7.88 10.38 9.30
CA GLU A 99 -6.65 10.13 8.52
C GLU A 99 -5.41 10.14 9.40
N SER A 100 -5.32 11.06 10.37
CA SER A 100 -4.22 11.08 11.34
C SER A 100 -4.21 9.82 12.21
N ALA A 101 -5.36 9.35 12.67
CA ALA A 101 -5.49 8.16 13.53
C ALA A 101 -5.08 6.85 12.84
N ASN A 102 -4.97 6.83 11.51
CA ASN A 102 -4.51 5.65 10.79
C ASN A 102 -3.00 5.38 10.96
N ASP A 103 -2.21 6.36 11.40
CA ASP A 103 -0.76 6.24 11.65
C ASP A 103 0.01 5.61 10.48
N TYR A 104 -0.29 6.04 9.25
CA TYR A 104 0.27 5.46 8.04
C TYR A 104 1.81 5.50 8.01
N ALA A 105 2.42 6.58 8.50
CA ALA A 105 3.88 6.70 8.60
C ALA A 105 4.49 5.63 9.51
N LEU A 106 3.96 5.47 10.74
CA LEU A 106 4.43 4.47 11.69
C LEU A 106 4.26 3.05 11.17
N LYS A 107 3.09 2.72 10.60
CA LYS A 107 2.84 1.42 9.98
C LYS A 107 3.80 1.17 8.83
N ALA A 108 4.08 2.17 8.00
CA ALA A 108 5.00 2.04 6.90
C ALA A 108 6.43 1.69 7.36
N ASP A 109 6.90 2.30 8.44
CA ASP A 109 8.22 2.01 9.00
C ASP A 109 8.27 0.64 9.68
N LYS A 110 7.20 0.22 10.37
CA LYS A 110 7.06 -1.16 10.86
C LYS A 110 7.19 -2.18 9.74
N PHE A 111 6.50 -2.00 8.61
CA PHE A 111 6.63 -2.91 7.47
C PHE A 111 8.02 -2.84 6.80
N HIS A 112 8.67 -1.67 6.79
CA HIS A 112 10.03 -1.52 6.29
C HIS A 112 11.01 -2.34 7.14
N ASN A 113 10.95 -2.19 8.46
CA ASN A 113 11.81 -2.90 9.41
C ASN A 113 11.57 -4.42 9.36
N CYS A 114 10.31 -4.85 9.28
CA CYS A 114 9.96 -6.25 9.04
C CYS A 114 10.63 -6.80 7.77
N ALA A 115 10.59 -6.04 6.67
CA ALA A 115 11.20 -6.44 5.40
C ALA A 115 12.74 -6.50 5.47
N LEU A 116 13.37 -5.63 6.27
CA LEU A 116 14.81 -5.65 6.53
C LEU A 116 15.20 -6.89 7.35
N GLU A 117 14.52 -7.17 8.47
CA GLU A 117 14.76 -8.37 9.29
C GLU A 117 14.64 -9.65 8.45
N ILE A 118 13.58 -9.78 7.64
CA ILE A 118 13.44 -10.94 6.73
C ILE A 118 14.54 -10.94 5.66
N GLY A 119 14.99 -9.77 5.23
CA GLY A 119 16.10 -9.62 4.28
C GLY A 119 17.43 -10.15 4.81
N GLU A 120 17.69 -9.99 6.10
CA GLU A 120 18.86 -10.57 6.75
C GLU A 120 18.78 -12.10 6.77
N LEU A 121 17.64 -12.67 7.15
CA LEU A 121 17.40 -14.12 7.12
C LEU A 121 17.56 -14.69 5.70
N TYR A 122 17.05 -13.97 4.70
CA TYR A 122 17.22 -14.31 3.28
C TYR A 122 18.70 -14.38 2.88
N ASN A 123 19.48 -13.38 3.29
CA ASN A 123 20.90 -13.33 2.96
C ASN A 123 21.68 -14.42 3.70
N LYS A 124 21.38 -14.68 4.98
CA LYS A 124 21.96 -15.81 5.74
C LYS A 124 21.72 -17.13 5.02
N LEU A 125 20.47 -17.44 4.66
CA LEU A 125 20.13 -18.67 3.95
C LEU A 125 20.84 -18.79 2.58
N ARG A 126 20.92 -17.68 1.84
CA ARG A 126 21.64 -17.65 0.55
C ARG A 126 23.14 -17.90 0.71
N TYR A 127 23.75 -17.35 1.76
CA TYR A 127 25.15 -17.61 2.09
C TYR A 127 25.39 -19.08 2.41
N LEU A 128 24.52 -19.69 3.23
CA LEU A 128 24.60 -21.13 3.56
C LEU A 128 24.57 -21.99 2.29
N LYS A 129 23.62 -21.71 1.39
CA LYS A 129 23.48 -22.46 0.13
C LYS A 129 24.66 -22.30 -0.84
N THR A 130 25.45 -21.25 -0.69
CA THR A 130 26.58 -20.97 -1.59
C THR A 130 27.88 -21.59 -1.06
N ASN A 131 28.05 -21.65 0.26
CA ASN A 131 29.32 -22.05 0.89
C ASN A 131 29.33 -23.48 1.45
N PHE A 132 28.16 -24.06 1.72
CA PHE A 132 28.07 -25.43 2.25
C PHE A 132 27.80 -26.41 1.10
N LYS A 133 28.45 -27.57 1.16
CA LYS A 133 28.23 -28.68 0.20
C LYS A 133 27.31 -29.77 0.74
N ASN A 134 27.07 -29.81 2.05
CA ASN A 134 26.24 -30.83 2.70
C ASN A 134 24.79 -30.33 2.84
N GLU A 135 23.86 -31.04 2.19
CA GLU A 135 22.44 -30.71 2.18
C GLU A 135 21.76 -30.89 3.54
N GLN A 136 22.17 -31.89 4.33
CA GLN A 136 21.60 -32.13 5.67
C GLN A 136 21.92 -30.97 6.62
N GLU A 137 23.15 -30.47 6.57
CA GLU A 137 23.58 -29.33 7.38
C GLU A 137 22.85 -28.03 6.98
N ILE A 138 22.66 -27.80 5.68
CA ILE A 138 21.87 -26.68 5.16
C ILE A 138 20.43 -26.77 5.65
N ASN A 139 19.81 -27.94 5.62
CA ASN A 139 18.42 -28.11 6.05
C ASN A 139 18.25 -27.93 7.56
N SER A 140 19.19 -28.40 8.39
CA SER A 140 19.18 -28.15 9.84
C SER A 140 19.29 -26.66 10.17
N LEU A 141 20.22 -25.94 9.53
CA LEU A 141 20.35 -24.49 9.73
C LEU A 141 19.15 -23.71 9.15
N ALA A 142 18.55 -24.20 8.07
CA ALA A 142 17.32 -23.62 7.54
C ALA A 142 16.15 -23.75 8.52
N GLU A 143 16.08 -24.84 9.30
CA GLU A 143 15.07 -25.01 10.35
C GLU A 143 15.21 -23.92 11.42
N GLU A 144 16.42 -23.64 11.89
CA GLU A 144 16.69 -22.56 12.84
C GLU A 144 16.28 -21.19 12.27
N LEU A 145 16.64 -20.90 11.02
CA LEU A 145 16.23 -19.66 10.34
C LEU A 145 14.70 -19.56 10.17
N SER A 146 14.00 -20.69 10.05
CA SER A 146 12.54 -20.71 9.97
C SER A 146 11.88 -20.33 11.29
N ILE A 147 12.49 -20.68 12.43
CA ILE A 147 12.05 -20.29 13.77
C ILE A 147 12.29 -18.78 13.97
N GLU A 148 13.47 -18.28 13.60
CA GLU A 148 13.77 -16.83 13.59
C GLU A 148 12.74 -16.07 12.75
N TYR A 149 12.43 -16.56 11.56
CA TYR A 149 11.42 -15.97 10.69
C TYR A 149 10.03 -15.94 11.33
N GLY A 150 9.60 -17.03 11.97
CA GLY A 150 8.36 -17.07 12.72
C GLY A 150 8.31 -16.03 13.84
N ASN A 151 9.43 -15.80 14.52
CA ASN A 151 9.55 -14.76 15.54
C ASN A 151 9.46 -13.35 14.95
N VAL A 152 10.08 -13.09 13.80
CA VAL A 152 9.91 -11.82 13.07
C VAL A 152 8.44 -11.59 12.74
N LEU A 153 7.75 -12.59 12.18
CA LEU A 153 6.34 -12.44 11.78
C LEU A 153 5.42 -12.12 12.96
N LYS A 154 5.69 -12.64 14.16
CA LYS A 154 4.89 -12.34 15.37
C LYS A 154 5.00 -10.89 15.84
N LYS A 155 6.06 -10.17 15.49
CA LYS A 155 6.29 -8.77 15.90
C LYS A 155 5.47 -7.75 15.10
N TYR A 156 5.01 -8.12 13.90
CA TYR A 156 4.47 -7.18 12.93
C TYR A 156 3.07 -7.57 12.45
N GLU A 157 2.22 -6.57 12.22
CA GLU A 157 0.91 -6.77 11.57
C GLU A 157 1.07 -7.37 10.17
N ASN A 158 0.00 -7.90 9.58
CA ASN A 158 0.04 -8.41 8.20
C ASN A 158 -0.17 -7.31 7.15
N HIS A 159 0.47 -7.49 5.98
CA HIS A 159 0.26 -6.61 4.83
C HIS A 159 -1.07 -6.95 4.15
N GLU A 160 -1.55 -6.08 3.26
CA GLU A 160 -2.76 -6.39 2.51
C GLU A 160 -2.46 -7.28 1.30
N PRO A 161 -3.43 -8.07 0.82
CA PRO A 161 -3.25 -8.92 -0.37
C PRO A 161 -2.74 -8.15 -1.60
N ILE A 162 -3.19 -6.89 -1.77
CA ILE A 162 -2.79 -6.04 -2.88
C ILE A 162 -1.28 -5.74 -2.90
N ASP A 163 -0.62 -5.76 -1.72
CA ASP A 163 0.82 -5.54 -1.62
C ASP A 163 1.62 -6.68 -2.26
N PHE A 164 1.15 -7.92 -2.09
CA PHE A 164 1.75 -9.07 -2.75
C PHE A 164 1.43 -9.11 -4.24
N GLU A 165 0.19 -8.84 -4.64
CA GLU A 165 -0.18 -8.76 -6.07
C GLU A 165 0.67 -7.70 -6.79
N TYR A 166 0.81 -6.51 -6.19
CA TYR A 166 1.62 -5.44 -6.76
C TYR A 166 3.11 -5.80 -6.78
N PHE A 167 3.64 -6.46 -5.73
CA PHE A 167 5.01 -7.00 -5.77
C PHE A 167 5.22 -7.94 -6.96
N LYS A 168 4.30 -8.86 -7.24
CA LYS A 168 4.41 -9.79 -8.37
C LYS A 168 4.51 -9.05 -9.71
N THR A 169 3.89 -7.88 -9.86
CA THR A 169 4.03 -7.08 -11.09
C THR A 169 5.46 -6.62 -11.36
N SER A 170 6.27 -6.40 -10.31
CA SER A 170 7.70 -6.06 -10.42
C SER A 170 8.60 -7.25 -10.77
N LYS A 171 8.03 -8.47 -10.75
CA LYS A 171 8.67 -9.76 -11.04
C LYS A 171 7.81 -10.57 -12.02
N ASN A 172 7.19 -9.88 -12.98
CA ASN A 172 6.20 -10.44 -13.90
C ASN A 172 6.71 -11.68 -14.65
N ASP A 173 7.98 -11.72 -15.07
CA ASP A 173 8.60 -12.85 -15.76
C ASP A 173 8.64 -14.09 -14.87
N TYR A 174 9.01 -13.92 -13.60
CA TYR A 174 9.05 -15.01 -12.62
C TYR A 174 7.64 -15.57 -12.35
N PHE A 175 6.66 -14.68 -12.16
CA PHE A 175 5.27 -15.07 -11.89
C PHE A 175 4.45 -15.36 -13.15
N LYS A 176 5.07 -15.29 -14.33
CA LYS A 176 4.45 -15.50 -15.65
C LYS A 176 3.15 -14.70 -15.82
N LEU A 177 3.17 -13.43 -15.41
CA LEU A 177 2.00 -12.54 -15.48
C LEU A 177 1.85 -11.96 -16.89
N SER A 178 0.64 -12.04 -17.45
CA SER A 178 0.30 -11.35 -18.70
C SER A 178 0.21 -9.83 -18.49
N ARG A 179 0.45 -9.06 -19.57
CA ARG A 179 0.35 -7.60 -19.54
C ARG A 179 -1.02 -7.10 -19.06
N LEU A 180 -2.10 -7.77 -19.47
CA LEU A 180 -3.46 -7.44 -19.04
C LEU A 180 -3.64 -7.63 -17.52
N LYS A 181 -3.07 -8.70 -16.96
CA LYS A 181 -3.12 -8.96 -15.51
C LYS A 181 -2.30 -7.94 -14.74
N VAL A 182 -1.12 -7.56 -15.24
CA VAL A 182 -0.30 -6.48 -14.66
C VAL A 182 -1.08 -5.17 -14.64
N PHE A 183 -1.69 -4.79 -15.77
CA PHE A 183 -2.50 -3.57 -15.86
C PHE A 183 -3.67 -3.59 -14.86
N LYS A 184 -4.41 -4.70 -14.79
CA LYS A 184 -5.51 -4.86 -13.82
C LYS A 184 -5.04 -4.66 -12.37
N ILE A 185 -3.92 -5.27 -11.98
CA ILE A 185 -3.35 -5.12 -10.63
C ILE A 185 -2.94 -3.66 -10.38
N GLN A 186 -2.33 -2.99 -11.36
CA GLN A 186 -1.95 -1.59 -11.23
C GLN A 186 -3.16 -0.66 -11.09
N CYS A 187 -4.24 -0.91 -11.84
CA CYS A 187 -5.50 -0.19 -11.70
C CYS A 187 -6.10 -0.41 -10.30
N GLU A 188 -6.23 -1.66 -9.85
CA GLU A 188 -6.75 -1.97 -8.52
C GLU A 188 -5.92 -1.30 -7.42
N TYR A 189 -4.59 -1.37 -7.53
CA TYR A 189 -3.68 -0.69 -6.61
C TYR A 189 -3.93 0.82 -6.61
N TYR A 190 -4.09 1.44 -7.77
CA TYR A 190 -4.39 2.88 -7.86
C TYR A 190 -5.70 3.25 -7.15
N PHE A 191 -6.78 2.51 -7.40
CA PHE A 191 -8.08 2.78 -6.78
C PHE A 191 -8.05 2.61 -5.27
N LYS A 192 -7.35 1.58 -4.77
CA LYS A 192 -7.21 1.33 -3.32
C LYS A 192 -6.30 2.31 -2.59
N THR A 193 -5.44 3.07 -3.29
CA THR A 193 -4.36 3.83 -2.64
C THR A 193 -4.30 5.30 -2.98
N LYS A 194 -4.70 5.71 -4.19
CA LYS A 194 -4.51 7.08 -4.67
C LYS A 194 -5.78 7.77 -5.13
N PHE A 195 -6.74 7.00 -5.67
CA PHE A 195 -7.92 7.57 -6.33
C PHE A 195 -8.69 8.55 -5.44
N LEU A 196 -9.00 8.16 -4.19
CA LEU A 196 -9.72 9.01 -3.24
C LEU A 196 -9.01 10.37 -3.06
N TYR A 197 -7.71 10.36 -2.82
CA TYR A 197 -6.93 11.58 -2.58
C TYR A 197 -6.82 12.46 -3.82
N HIS A 198 -6.58 11.87 -5.00
CA HIS A 198 -6.60 12.64 -6.24
C HIS A 198 -7.98 13.25 -6.51
N PHE A 199 -9.06 12.52 -6.20
CA PHE A 199 -10.41 13.03 -6.31
C PHE A 199 -10.65 14.21 -5.36
N LEU A 200 -10.23 14.10 -4.09
CA LEU A 200 -10.34 15.17 -3.09
C LEU A 200 -9.54 16.43 -3.44
N ILE A 201 -8.44 16.29 -4.17
CA ILE A 201 -7.64 17.43 -4.64
C ILE A 201 -8.26 18.05 -5.90
N ILE A 202 -8.62 17.25 -6.90
CA ILE A 202 -9.02 17.76 -8.22
C ILE A 202 -10.47 18.24 -8.25
N ALA A 203 -11.40 17.49 -7.63
CA ALA A 203 -12.83 17.79 -7.75
C ALA A 203 -13.20 19.19 -7.20
N PRO A 204 -12.74 19.63 -6.02
CA PRO A 204 -13.06 20.97 -5.52
C PRO A 204 -12.49 22.09 -6.40
N ALA A 205 -11.29 21.91 -6.96
CA ALA A 205 -10.71 22.88 -7.89
C ALA A 205 -11.58 23.09 -9.13
N LEU A 206 -12.11 22.00 -9.70
CA LEU A 206 -13.02 22.06 -10.84
C LEU A 206 -14.34 22.75 -10.47
N ILE A 207 -14.89 22.46 -9.29
CA ILE A 207 -16.11 23.11 -8.79
C ILE A 207 -15.91 24.61 -8.62
N ILE A 208 -14.80 25.05 -7.99
CA ILE A 208 -14.47 26.47 -7.82
C ILE A 208 -14.32 27.14 -9.19
N TYR A 209 -13.62 26.51 -10.13
CA TYR A 209 -13.49 27.02 -11.49
C TYR A 209 -14.84 27.19 -12.20
N MET A 210 -15.75 26.24 -12.03
CA MET A 210 -17.11 26.34 -12.59
C MET A 210 -17.91 27.48 -11.96
N ILE A 211 -17.82 27.68 -10.64
CA ILE A 211 -18.49 28.78 -9.93
C ILE A 211 -17.98 30.15 -10.40
N LEU A 212 -16.69 30.28 -10.74
CA LEU A 212 -16.10 31.55 -11.17
C LEU A 212 -16.37 31.89 -12.64
N LYS A 213 -16.65 30.89 -13.48
CA LYS A 213 -16.87 31.08 -14.92
C LYS A 213 -18.32 31.49 -15.24
N TRP A 214 -19.25 31.23 -14.33
CA TRP A 214 -20.68 31.52 -14.44
C TRP A 214 -21.08 32.62 -13.46
#